data_AF-A0A511Z2K9-F1
#
_entry.id   AF-A0A511Z2K9-F1
#
_cell.length_a   1.000
_cell.length_b   1.000
_cell.length_c   1.000
_cell.angle_alpha   90.00
_cell.angle_beta   90.00
_cell.angle_gamma   90.00
#
_symmetry.space_group_name_H-M   'P 1'
#
loop_
_entity.id
_entity.type
_entity.pdbx_description
1 polymer ?
#
loop_
_entity_poly.entity_id
_entity_poly.type
_entity_poly.pdbx_seq_one_letter_code
_entity_poly.pdbx_strand_id
1 'polypeptide(L)'
;MLKVDNLSGGYGKEPIVKNISFTVNKGEVLGILGPNGSGKSTLLKIISGILQKLEGTVLIDGQDAAVYSQKQFARKVAVLPQLHAHAFSHTVKDTVALGRYPHQSGIFSSWSDEDERAVTEALEYTGVTRYKDKPIELLSGGEQQRVFVAQALAQEAPILLLDEPTNHLDIAHQQQLLDTIRKHSGEKGVTVISVFHDINLASLYCDRLLLMEKGQVATIGDPKDVIQEATIGTVYNARVKTQPHPELPKPQMTLLPDTMEERKPFTVNKQHFAISADHVSFKVEQPLKTISSAVTNPGMGWFRAFVNRHVDANYNCDDVKAEMAQYLEQRGYHLTDTVGMMTAVTTEHAEIGEYEGDFGTVLIMVTAGVGNAVDVSQAVTREQRVGTINTWVIVNGHLPDEAFIQAMITATEAKTKALHTENIKDPLTGTIATGTSTDSLLIAATQEGEHLPYAGPITPLGKLIGHGVYDCTIRAIQAYKKAKGWTS
;
A
#
# COMPACT_ATOMS: atom_id res chain seq x y z
N MET A 1 -5.40 -6.58 31.98
CA MET A 1 -4.17 -7.12 31.35
C MET A 1 -4.33 -8.63 31.19
N LEU A 2 -4.01 -9.18 30.02
CA LEU A 2 -4.06 -10.63 29.78
C LEU A 2 -2.65 -11.17 29.59
N LYS A 3 -2.28 -12.23 30.34
CA LYS A 3 -0.99 -12.92 30.20
C LYS A 3 -1.23 -14.41 30.00
N VAL A 4 -0.55 -14.97 29.01
CA VAL A 4 -0.52 -16.41 28.71
C VAL A 4 0.89 -16.89 29.03
N ASP A 5 1.01 -17.96 29.82
CA ASP A 5 2.30 -18.47 30.30
C ASP A 5 2.39 -19.99 30.10
N ASN A 6 3.30 -20.40 29.22
CA ASN A 6 3.65 -21.77 28.84
C ASN A 6 2.43 -22.61 28.49
N LEU A 7 1.48 -22.02 27.78
CA LEU A 7 0.18 -22.62 27.50
C LEU A 7 0.32 -23.74 26.47
N SER A 8 -0.14 -24.94 26.84
CA SER A 8 -0.26 -26.09 25.94
C SER A 8 -1.66 -26.69 26.03
N GLY A 9 -2.24 -27.10 24.90
CA GLY A 9 -3.56 -27.73 24.88
C GLY A 9 -4.14 -27.95 23.49
N GLY A 10 -5.39 -28.37 23.43
CA GLY A 10 -6.09 -28.63 22.18
C GLY A 10 -7.17 -29.70 22.31
N TYR A 11 -7.35 -30.49 21.25
CA TYR A 11 -8.31 -31.59 21.23
C TYR A 11 -7.59 -32.89 21.63
N GLY A 12 -7.93 -33.44 22.80
CA GLY A 12 -7.38 -34.71 23.26
C GLY A 12 -6.03 -34.58 23.99
N LYS A 13 -5.20 -35.64 23.89
CA LYS A 13 -3.93 -35.75 24.64
C LYS A 13 -2.74 -35.08 23.96
N GLU A 14 -2.74 -35.00 22.63
CA GLU A 14 -1.65 -34.34 21.91
C GLU A 14 -1.96 -32.84 21.79
N PRO A 15 -1.08 -31.96 22.31
CA PRO A 15 -1.30 -30.52 22.25
C PRO A 15 -1.17 -30.01 20.80
N ILE A 16 -2.19 -29.28 20.35
CA ILE A 16 -2.14 -28.51 19.09
C ILE A 16 -1.41 -27.20 19.34
N VAL A 17 -1.68 -26.54 20.45
CA VAL A 17 -0.96 -25.37 20.95
C VAL A 17 0.10 -25.85 21.91
N LYS A 18 1.36 -25.42 21.73
CA LYS A 18 2.52 -25.97 22.41
C LYS A 18 3.36 -24.85 23.01
N ASN A 19 3.40 -24.78 24.34
CA ASN A 19 4.27 -23.89 25.11
C ASN A 19 4.26 -22.42 24.65
N ILE A 20 3.05 -21.84 24.50
CA ILE A 20 2.91 -20.45 24.07
C ILE A 20 2.91 -19.50 25.27
N SER A 21 3.71 -18.44 25.18
CA SER A 21 3.79 -17.38 26.19
C SER A 21 3.73 -16.00 25.54
N PHE A 22 2.82 -15.15 26.01
CA PHE A 22 2.73 -13.74 25.59
C PHE A 22 1.91 -12.90 26.57
N THR A 23 1.92 -11.58 26.40
CA THR A 23 1.12 -10.64 27.18
C THR A 23 0.50 -9.61 26.26
N VAL A 24 -0.73 -9.22 26.60
CA VAL A 24 -1.51 -8.18 25.93
C VAL A 24 -1.88 -7.11 26.96
N ASN A 25 -1.41 -5.90 26.69
CA ASN A 25 -1.62 -4.74 27.57
C ASN A 25 -3.07 -4.24 27.45
N LYS A 26 -3.50 -3.46 28.44
CA LYS A 26 -4.84 -2.87 28.41
C LYS A 26 -4.95 -1.91 27.21
N GLY A 27 -6.01 -2.04 26.42
CA GLY A 27 -6.24 -1.20 25.24
C GLY A 27 -5.41 -1.58 24.00
N GLU A 28 -4.58 -2.62 24.09
CA GLU A 28 -3.78 -3.14 22.97
C GLU A 28 -4.63 -4.05 22.08
N VAL A 29 -4.42 -3.92 20.76
CA VAL A 29 -4.93 -4.86 19.76
C VAL A 29 -3.80 -5.79 19.32
N LEU A 30 -3.89 -7.07 19.70
CA LEU A 30 -2.99 -8.14 19.27
C LEU A 30 -3.62 -8.95 18.13
N GLY A 31 -2.97 -8.98 16.97
CA GLY A 31 -3.35 -9.83 15.85
C GLY A 31 -2.63 -11.17 15.88
N ILE A 32 -3.36 -12.28 15.73
CA ILE A 32 -2.78 -13.63 15.60
C ILE A 32 -2.79 -14.04 14.13
N LEU A 33 -1.60 -14.32 13.61
CA LEU A 33 -1.34 -14.76 12.23
C LEU A 33 -0.78 -16.17 12.18
N GLY A 34 -0.76 -16.75 10.99
CA GLY A 34 -0.17 -18.06 10.71
C GLY A 34 -0.98 -18.85 9.68
N PRO A 35 -0.39 -19.88 9.05
CA PRO A 35 -1.07 -20.72 8.08
C PRO A 35 -2.23 -21.51 8.69
N ASN A 36 -3.05 -22.13 7.84
CA ASN A 36 -4.09 -23.04 8.29
C ASN A 36 -3.48 -24.21 9.07
N GLY A 37 -4.14 -24.62 10.14
CA GLY A 37 -3.62 -25.66 11.04
C GLY A 37 -2.52 -25.23 12.00
N SER A 38 -2.12 -23.94 12.04
CA SER A 38 -1.10 -23.47 12.99
C SER A 38 -1.59 -23.41 14.45
N GLY A 39 -2.89 -23.54 14.70
CA GLY A 39 -3.48 -23.57 16.04
C GLY A 39 -4.09 -22.26 16.53
N LYS A 40 -4.27 -21.24 15.67
CA LYS A 40 -4.80 -19.90 16.03
C LYS A 40 -6.15 -19.95 16.77
N SER A 41 -7.17 -20.53 16.13
CA SER A 41 -8.50 -20.67 16.73
C SER A 41 -8.48 -21.59 17.96
N THR A 42 -7.61 -22.61 17.98
CA THR A 42 -7.41 -23.46 19.17
C THR A 42 -6.84 -22.66 20.34
N LEU A 43 -5.84 -21.80 20.10
CA LEU A 43 -5.27 -20.91 21.11
C LEU A 43 -6.36 -19.98 21.67
N LEU A 44 -7.15 -19.36 20.78
CA LEU A 44 -8.24 -18.47 21.20
C LEU A 44 -9.30 -19.21 22.03
N LYS A 45 -9.66 -20.43 21.63
CA LYS A 45 -10.60 -21.30 22.37
C LYS A 45 -10.08 -21.77 23.73
N ILE A 46 -8.76 -21.95 23.88
CA ILE A 46 -8.17 -22.27 25.19
C ILE A 46 -8.19 -21.02 26.08
N ILE A 47 -7.84 -19.85 25.54
CA ILE A 47 -7.87 -18.58 26.29
C ILE A 47 -9.29 -18.24 26.74
N SER A 48 -10.31 -18.51 25.92
CA SER A 48 -11.71 -18.30 26.25
C SER A 48 -12.32 -19.34 27.20
N GLY A 49 -11.57 -20.39 27.54
CA GLY A 49 -12.05 -21.49 28.40
C GLY A 49 -13.00 -22.48 27.71
N ILE A 50 -13.23 -22.37 26.39
CA ILE A 50 -14.04 -23.32 25.60
C ILE A 50 -13.30 -24.67 25.49
N LEU A 51 -11.98 -24.64 25.33
CA LEU A 51 -11.13 -25.83 25.32
C LEU A 51 -10.27 -25.91 26.57
N GLN A 52 -10.04 -27.12 27.05
CA GLN A 52 -9.18 -27.35 28.21
C GLN A 52 -7.70 -27.12 27.85
N LYS A 53 -7.00 -26.41 28.73
CA LYS A 53 -5.53 -26.36 28.77
C LYS A 53 -5.01 -27.66 29.40
N LEU A 54 -3.92 -28.21 28.85
CA LEU A 54 -3.18 -29.33 29.43
C LEU A 54 -2.11 -28.83 30.40
N GLU A 55 -1.42 -27.75 30.01
CA GLU A 55 -0.34 -27.13 30.79
C GLU A 55 -0.42 -25.60 30.67
N GLY A 56 0.28 -24.91 31.58
CA GLY A 56 0.37 -23.46 31.59
C GLY A 56 -0.84 -22.75 32.20
N THR A 57 -0.79 -21.42 32.15
CA THR A 57 -1.82 -20.56 32.78
C THR A 57 -2.25 -19.42 31.86
N VAL A 58 -3.49 -18.98 32.07
CA VAL A 58 -4.05 -17.77 31.47
C VAL A 58 -4.43 -16.87 32.62
N LEU A 59 -3.76 -15.72 32.73
CA LEU A 59 -3.94 -14.76 33.80
C LEU A 59 -4.73 -13.56 33.28
N ILE A 60 -5.80 -13.18 33.99
CA ILE A 60 -6.59 -11.98 33.72
C ILE A 60 -6.51 -11.10 34.97
N ASP A 61 -5.94 -9.90 34.79
CA ASP A 61 -5.67 -8.95 35.86
C ASP A 61 -4.85 -9.55 37.01
N GLY A 62 -3.89 -10.42 36.66
CA GLY A 62 -2.97 -11.05 37.60
C GLY A 62 -3.48 -12.31 38.30
N GLN A 63 -4.73 -12.73 38.07
CA GLN A 63 -5.31 -13.95 38.64
C GLN A 63 -5.54 -15.00 37.54
N ASP A 64 -5.35 -16.30 37.86
CA ASP A 64 -5.65 -17.37 36.90
C ASP A 64 -7.14 -17.35 36.54
N ALA A 65 -7.42 -17.44 35.24
CA ALA A 65 -8.75 -17.53 34.67
C ALA A 65 -9.61 -18.62 35.33
N ALA A 66 -8.98 -19.72 35.79
CA ALA A 66 -9.65 -20.83 36.47
C ALA A 66 -10.24 -20.47 37.85
N VAL A 67 -9.83 -19.36 38.46
CA VAL A 67 -10.37 -18.89 39.75
C VAL A 67 -11.74 -18.22 39.60
N TYR A 68 -12.02 -17.66 38.42
CA TYR A 68 -13.30 -17.00 38.17
C TYR A 68 -14.41 -18.02 37.93
N SER A 69 -15.57 -17.81 38.54
CA SER A 69 -16.80 -18.48 38.09
C SER A 69 -17.10 -18.13 36.62
N GLN A 70 -17.86 -18.97 35.92
CA GLN A 70 -18.23 -18.74 34.52
C GLN A 70 -18.83 -17.34 34.29
N LYS A 71 -19.67 -16.87 35.22
CA LYS A 71 -20.29 -15.55 35.14
C LYS A 71 -19.30 -14.40 35.36
N GLN A 72 -18.36 -14.56 36.29
CA GLN A 72 -17.28 -13.57 36.50
C GLN A 72 -16.34 -13.53 35.30
N PHE A 73 -16.01 -14.69 34.73
CA PHE A 73 -15.18 -14.78 33.53
C PHE A 73 -15.86 -14.11 32.33
N ALA A 74 -17.16 -14.36 32.11
CA ALA A 74 -17.94 -13.71 31.06
C ALA A 74 -18.01 -12.18 31.26
N ARG A 75 -17.98 -11.64 32.47
CA ARG A 75 -17.85 -10.17 32.64
C ARG A 75 -16.47 -9.62 32.28
N LYS A 76 -15.46 -10.49 32.16
CA LYS A 76 -14.07 -10.12 31.85
C LYS A 76 -13.71 -10.35 30.39
N VAL A 77 -14.30 -11.36 29.74
CA VAL A 77 -13.95 -11.79 28.39
C VAL A 77 -15.21 -11.98 27.56
N ALA A 78 -15.31 -11.22 26.46
CA ALA A 78 -16.28 -11.44 25.40
C ALA A 78 -15.62 -12.17 24.22
N VAL A 79 -16.35 -13.11 23.61
CA VAL A 79 -15.83 -13.91 22.49
C VAL A 79 -16.79 -13.78 21.32
N LEU A 80 -16.25 -13.41 20.17
CA LEU A 80 -16.90 -13.56 18.88
C LEU A 80 -16.32 -14.81 18.20
N PRO A 81 -17.00 -15.97 18.28
CA PRO A 81 -16.53 -17.17 17.62
C PRO A 81 -16.70 -17.06 16.10
N GLN A 82 -16.00 -17.93 15.37
CA GLN A 82 -16.30 -18.17 13.97
C GLN A 82 -17.73 -18.73 13.87
N LEU A 83 -18.63 -17.99 13.21
CA LEU A 83 -20.04 -18.33 13.16
C LEU A 83 -20.29 -19.37 12.06
N HIS A 84 -21.06 -20.41 12.41
CA HIS A 84 -21.70 -21.30 11.45
C HIS A 84 -23.22 -21.02 11.50
N ALA A 85 -23.80 -20.76 10.34
CA ALA A 85 -25.15 -20.24 10.18
C ALA A 85 -26.23 -21.18 10.74
N HIS A 86 -26.61 -21.01 12.00
CA HIS A 86 -27.84 -21.55 12.57
C HIS A 86 -28.43 -20.50 13.51
N ALA A 87 -29.29 -19.63 13.00
CA ALA A 87 -30.03 -18.69 13.82
C ALA A 87 -31.46 -19.19 14.03
N PHE A 88 -31.86 -19.29 15.30
CA PHE A 88 -33.26 -19.22 15.69
C PHE A 88 -33.81 -17.82 15.37
N SER A 89 -35.12 -17.68 15.15
CA SER A 89 -35.77 -16.44 14.72
C SER A 89 -35.83 -15.37 15.83
N HIS A 90 -34.70 -14.76 16.17
CA HIS A 90 -34.61 -13.60 17.07
C HIS A 90 -34.49 -12.29 16.29
N THR A 91 -34.99 -11.20 16.88
CA THR A 91 -34.71 -9.85 16.35
C THR A 91 -33.25 -9.48 16.58
N VAL A 92 -32.74 -8.50 15.84
CA VAL A 92 -31.40 -7.95 16.04
C VAL A 92 -31.23 -7.42 17.47
N LYS A 93 -32.20 -6.67 17.99
CA LYS A 93 -32.14 -6.14 19.36
C LYS A 93 -32.06 -7.26 20.38
N ASP A 94 -32.90 -8.29 20.24
CA ASP A 94 -32.90 -9.44 21.16
C ASP A 94 -31.55 -10.19 21.11
N THR A 95 -30.97 -10.34 19.92
CA THR A 95 -29.67 -10.98 19.75
C THR A 95 -28.57 -10.21 20.46
N VAL A 96 -28.55 -8.88 20.33
CA VAL A 96 -27.57 -8.03 21.02
C VAL A 96 -27.81 -8.03 22.53
N ALA A 97 -29.07 -8.05 22.97
CA ALA A 97 -29.45 -8.13 24.38
C ALA A 97 -28.90 -9.37 25.10
N LEU A 98 -28.69 -10.49 24.40
CA LEU A 98 -28.04 -11.68 24.96
C LEU A 98 -26.62 -11.40 25.49
N GLY A 99 -25.93 -10.37 24.97
CA GLY A 99 -24.64 -9.93 25.50
C GLY A 99 -24.71 -9.47 26.97
N ARG A 100 -25.89 -9.09 27.47
CA ARG A 100 -26.13 -8.65 28.85
C ARG A 100 -26.35 -9.80 29.84
N TYR A 101 -26.43 -11.05 29.38
CA TYR A 101 -26.66 -12.21 30.24
C TYR A 101 -25.69 -12.30 31.45
N PRO A 102 -24.37 -12.00 31.32
CA PRO A 102 -23.45 -12.03 32.47
C PRO A 102 -23.78 -10.98 33.54
N HIS A 103 -24.46 -9.89 33.19
CA HIS A 103 -24.78 -8.77 34.10
C HIS A 103 -26.06 -9.00 34.90
N GLN A 104 -27.02 -9.75 34.34
CA GLN A 104 -28.30 -10.09 34.98
C GLN A 104 -28.10 -10.98 36.22
N SER A 105 -28.65 -10.61 37.38
CA SER A 105 -28.49 -11.35 38.66
C SER A 105 -29.80 -11.86 39.26
N GLY A 106 -29.94 -13.19 39.38
CA GLY A 106 -31.04 -13.85 40.08
C GLY A 106 -32.20 -14.28 39.18
N ILE A 107 -33.14 -15.06 39.71
CA ILE A 107 -34.34 -15.54 39.00
C ILE A 107 -35.32 -14.39 38.67
N PHE A 108 -35.18 -13.25 39.34
CA PHE A 108 -36.03 -12.07 39.21
C PHE A 108 -35.31 -10.83 38.65
N SER A 109 -34.18 -10.98 37.95
CA SER A 109 -33.51 -9.81 37.37
C SER A 109 -34.39 -9.19 36.29
N SER A 110 -34.84 -7.96 36.53
CA SER A 110 -35.47 -7.13 35.51
C SER A 110 -34.43 -6.54 34.57
N TRP A 111 -34.83 -6.28 33.33
CA TRP A 111 -34.06 -5.47 32.39
C TRP A 111 -33.77 -4.09 33.00
N SER A 112 -32.51 -3.70 33.09
CA SER A 112 -32.11 -2.42 33.70
C SER A 112 -31.90 -1.33 32.65
N ASP A 113 -31.93 -0.06 33.07
CA ASP A 113 -31.58 1.07 32.20
C ASP A 113 -30.14 0.96 31.66
N GLU A 114 -29.24 0.35 32.43
CA GLU A 114 -27.86 0.08 32.03
C GLU A 114 -27.78 -1.00 30.94
N ASP A 115 -28.64 -2.02 30.99
CA ASP A 115 -28.72 -3.03 29.93
C ASP A 115 -29.28 -2.44 28.64
N GLU A 116 -30.33 -1.60 28.73
CA GLU A 116 -30.86 -0.88 27.57
C GLU A 116 -29.80 0.05 26.97
N ARG A 117 -29.09 0.83 27.80
CA ARG A 117 -28.00 1.72 27.37
C ARG A 117 -26.92 0.95 26.61
N ALA A 118 -26.42 -0.14 27.19
CA ALA A 118 -25.35 -0.94 26.58
C ALA A 118 -25.77 -1.55 25.24
N VAL A 119 -27.01 -2.01 25.11
CA VAL A 119 -27.56 -2.53 23.85
C VAL A 119 -27.72 -1.42 22.82
N THR A 120 -28.31 -0.27 23.19
CA THR A 120 -28.47 0.87 22.27
C THR A 120 -27.13 1.38 21.77
N GLU A 121 -26.15 1.59 22.66
CA GLU A 121 -24.80 2.00 22.29
C GLU A 121 -24.15 0.99 21.33
N ALA A 122 -24.25 -0.31 21.61
CA ALA A 122 -23.65 -1.32 20.74
C ALA A 122 -24.26 -1.36 19.33
N LEU A 123 -25.58 -1.18 19.22
CA LEU A 123 -26.28 -1.11 17.94
C LEU A 123 -25.85 0.12 17.12
N GLU A 124 -25.71 1.27 17.78
CA GLU A 124 -25.27 2.53 17.16
C GLU A 124 -23.83 2.43 16.69
N TYR A 125 -22.97 1.92 17.57
CA TYR A 125 -21.54 1.82 17.35
C TYR A 125 -21.18 0.89 16.18
N THR A 126 -22.02 -0.13 15.93
CA THR A 126 -21.86 -1.07 14.80
C THR A 126 -22.71 -0.73 13.58
N GLY A 127 -23.48 0.38 13.63
CA GLY A 127 -24.29 0.84 12.50
C GLY A 127 -25.47 -0.08 12.14
N VAL A 128 -25.96 -0.89 13.09
CA VAL A 128 -27.08 -1.83 12.85
C VAL A 128 -28.40 -1.40 13.50
N THR A 129 -28.46 -0.22 14.12
CA THR A 129 -29.68 0.33 14.75
C THR A 129 -30.91 0.29 13.85
N ARG A 130 -30.74 0.55 12.54
CA ARG A 130 -31.84 0.52 11.55
C ARG A 130 -32.48 -0.85 11.36
N TYR A 131 -31.84 -1.91 11.87
CA TYR A 131 -32.31 -3.29 11.78
C TYR A 131 -32.80 -3.85 13.11
N LYS A 132 -32.84 -3.05 14.19
CA LYS A 132 -33.10 -3.52 15.55
C LYS A 132 -34.32 -4.44 15.68
N ASP A 133 -35.41 -4.16 14.95
CA ASP A 133 -36.68 -4.90 15.04
C ASP A 133 -36.79 -6.02 13.97
N LYS A 134 -35.79 -6.17 13.10
CA LYS A 134 -35.79 -7.20 12.05
C LYS A 134 -35.26 -8.52 12.59
N PRO A 135 -35.79 -9.67 12.13
CA PRO A 135 -35.14 -10.97 12.33
C PRO A 135 -33.73 -10.99 11.74
N ILE A 136 -32.77 -11.55 12.47
CA ILE A 136 -31.35 -11.61 12.05
C ILE A 136 -31.17 -12.42 10.75
N GLU A 137 -31.99 -13.43 10.52
CA GLU A 137 -31.96 -14.29 9.32
C GLU A 137 -32.25 -13.53 8.01
N LEU A 138 -32.92 -12.38 8.09
CA LEU A 138 -33.22 -11.52 6.94
C LEU A 138 -32.07 -10.57 6.59
N LEU A 139 -31.00 -10.58 7.37
CA LEU A 139 -29.82 -9.77 7.13
C LEU A 139 -28.83 -10.50 6.23
N SER A 140 -28.06 -9.73 5.45
CA SER A 140 -26.89 -10.25 4.74
C SER A 140 -25.84 -10.78 5.73
N GLY A 141 -24.97 -11.69 5.30
CA GLY A 141 -23.93 -12.26 6.17
C GLY A 141 -23.07 -11.19 6.87
N GLY A 142 -22.77 -10.08 6.18
CA GLY A 142 -21.99 -9.01 6.79
C GLY A 142 -22.75 -8.14 7.78
N GLU A 143 -24.07 -8.01 7.62
CA GLU A 143 -24.92 -7.38 8.63
C GLU A 143 -25.08 -8.29 9.85
N GLN A 144 -25.27 -9.60 9.66
CA GLN A 144 -25.31 -10.57 10.75
C GLN A 144 -24.02 -10.51 11.58
N GLN A 145 -22.85 -10.48 10.92
CA GLN A 145 -21.56 -10.36 11.59
C GLN A 145 -21.49 -9.12 12.49
N ARG A 146 -21.97 -7.96 12.01
CA ARG A 146 -22.01 -6.73 12.82
C ARG A 146 -22.96 -6.83 14.01
N VAL A 147 -24.06 -7.57 13.89
CA VAL A 147 -24.97 -7.84 15.01
C VAL A 147 -24.27 -8.68 16.09
N PHE A 148 -23.51 -9.71 15.71
CA PHE A 148 -22.75 -10.51 16.68
C PHE A 148 -21.59 -9.72 17.32
N VAL A 149 -20.98 -8.80 16.57
CA VAL A 149 -20.01 -7.85 17.14
C VAL A 149 -20.72 -6.93 18.13
N ALA A 150 -21.90 -6.40 17.80
CA ALA A 150 -22.69 -5.59 18.71
C ALA A 150 -23.04 -6.37 19.98
N GLN A 151 -23.42 -7.63 19.87
CA GLN A 151 -23.67 -8.51 21.01
C GLN A 151 -22.43 -8.63 21.92
N ALA A 152 -21.24 -8.84 21.34
CA ALA A 152 -20.00 -8.91 22.09
C ALA A 152 -19.62 -7.56 22.74
N LEU A 153 -19.88 -6.43 22.07
CA LEU A 153 -19.65 -5.10 22.62
C LEU A 153 -20.65 -4.75 23.74
N ALA A 154 -21.92 -5.15 23.60
CA ALA A 154 -22.95 -4.95 24.62
C ALA A 154 -22.61 -5.67 25.93
N GLN A 155 -21.79 -6.72 25.89
CA GLN A 155 -21.28 -7.40 27.08
C GLN A 155 -20.36 -6.50 27.94
N GLU A 156 -19.81 -5.41 27.38
CA GLU A 156 -18.91 -4.46 28.06
C GLU A 156 -17.73 -5.15 28.77
N ALA A 157 -17.24 -6.25 28.19
CA ALA A 157 -16.07 -6.96 28.70
C ALA A 157 -14.78 -6.18 28.38
N PRO A 158 -13.82 -6.08 29.31
CA PRO A 158 -12.54 -5.39 29.08
C PRO A 158 -11.61 -6.14 28.10
N ILE A 159 -11.89 -7.41 27.80
CA ILE A 159 -11.15 -8.22 26.83
C ILE A 159 -12.12 -8.77 25.79
N LEU A 160 -11.77 -8.58 24.52
CA LEU A 160 -12.53 -9.06 23.37
C LEU A 160 -11.67 -10.04 22.57
N LEU A 161 -12.16 -11.26 22.38
CA LEU A 161 -11.53 -12.32 21.60
C LEU A 161 -12.30 -12.51 20.30
N LEU A 162 -11.64 -12.37 19.16
CA LEU A 162 -12.26 -12.42 17.84
C LEU A 162 -11.62 -13.53 16.99
N ASP A 163 -12.42 -14.53 16.60
CA ASP A 163 -11.95 -15.61 15.72
C ASP A 163 -12.38 -15.29 14.28
N GLU A 164 -11.45 -14.76 13.48
CA GLU A 164 -11.65 -14.43 12.07
C GLU A 164 -12.88 -13.52 11.81
N PRO A 165 -12.95 -12.35 12.47
CA PRO A 165 -14.16 -11.51 12.46
C PRO A 165 -14.52 -10.95 11.09
N THR A 166 -13.59 -10.95 10.15
CA THR A 166 -13.73 -10.40 8.79
C THR A 166 -14.02 -11.45 7.71
N ASN A 167 -14.12 -12.73 8.09
CA ASN A 167 -14.41 -13.78 7.10
C ASN A 167 -15.81 -13.59 6.51
N HIS A 168 -15.94 -13.90 5.21
CA HIS A 168 -17.18 -13.75 4.42
C HIS A 168 -17.73 -12.31 4.28
N LEU A 169 -16.96 -11.29 4.66
CA LEU A 169 -17.29 -9.88 4.44
C LEU A 169 -16.67 -9.36 3.14
N ASP A 170 -17.39 -8.47 2.45
CA ASP A 170 -16.79 -7.65 1.40
C ASP A 170 -15.86 -6.56 2.00
N ILE A 171 -15.06 -5.92 1.14
CA ILE A 171 -14.01 -4.97 1.54
C ILE A 171 -14.57 -3.81 2.39
N ALA A 172 -15.72 -3.25 2.02
CA ALA A 172 -16.31 -2.12 2.73
C ALA A 172 -16.77 -2.52 4.14
N HIS A 173 -17.41 -3.68 4.27
CA HIS A 173 -17.84 -4.20 5.55
C HIS A 173 -16.67 -4.66 6.43
N GLN A 174 -15.59 -5.20 5.85
CA GLN A 174 -14.35 -5.51 6.58
C GLN A 174 -13.76 -4.24 7.20
N GLN A 175 -13.62 -3.17 6.41
CA GLN A 175 -13.11 -1.89 6.87
C GLN A 175 -13.95 -1.34 8.03
N GLN A 176 -15.27 -1.21 7.84
CA GLN A 176 -16.17 -0.67 8.86
C GLN A 176 -16.08 -1.45 10.18
N LEU A 177 -16.02 -2.78 10.11
CA LEU A 177 -15.91 -3.62 11.29
C LEU A 177 -14.59 -3.39 12.03
N LEU A 178 -13.47 -3.39 11.31
CA LEU A 178 -12.16 -3.21 11.92
C LEU A 178 -11.97 -1.78 12.46
N ASP A 179 -12.48 -0.77 11.77
CA ASP A 179 -12.54 0.61 12.26
C ASP A 179 -13.30 0.70 13.58
N THR A 180 -14.45 0.02 13.66
CA THR A 180 -15.28 -0.05 14.86
C THR A 180 -14.50 -0.66 16.02
N ILE A 181 -13.88 -1.82 15.81
CA ILE A 181 -13.06 -2.51 16.83
C ILE A 181 -11.89 -1.62 17.27
N ARG A 182 -11.18 -1.01 16.32
CA ARG A 182 -10.02 -0.15 16.60
C ARG A 182 -10.41 1.08 17.42
N LYS A 183 -11.49 1.75 17.03
CA LYS A 183 -12.05 2.88 17.76
C LYS A 183 -12.45 2.46 19.17
N HIS A 184 -13.07 1.28 19.34
CA HIS A 184 -13.49 0.79 20.65
C HIS A 184 -12.30 0.52 21.59
N SER A 185 -11.24 -0.09 21.05
CA SER A 185 -9.98 -0.31 21.76
C SER A 185 -9.37 1.01 22.23
N GLY A 186 -9.32 2.01 21.35
CA GLY A 186 -8.74 3.32 21.63
C GLY A 186 -9.54 4.18 22.62
N GLU A 187 -10.86 4.26 22.45
CA GLU A 187 -11.72 5.14 23.26
C GLU A 187 -12.09 4.52 24.61
N LYS A 188 -12.45 3.23 24.65
CA LYS A 188 -12.90 2.54 25.87
C LYS A 188 -11.79 1.73 26.55
N GLY A 189 -10.58 1.68 25.96
CA GLY A 189 -9.44 0.95 26.53
C GLY A 189 -9.65 -0.57 26.59
N VAL A 190 -10.49 -1.10 25.70
CA VAL A 190 -10.77 -2.54 25.59
C VAL A 190 -9.58 -3.24 24.95
N THR A 191 -9.18 -4.37 25.53
CA THR A 191 -8.07 -5.18 25.01
C THR A 191 -8.60 -6.15 23.96
N VAL A 192 -8.00 -6.21 22.77
CA VAL A 192 -8.50 -7.04 21.68
C VAL A 192 -7.46 -8.08 21.27
N ILE A 193 -7.88 -9.32 21.12
CA ILE A 193 -7.07 -10.41 20.56
C ILE A 193 -7.86 -10.98 19.38
N SER A 194 -7.34 -10.82 18.17
CA SER A 194 -8.07 -11.18 16.96
C SER A 194 -7.23 -12.06 16.04
N VAL A 195 -7.84 -13.13 15.54
CA VAL A 195 -7.24 -14.00 14.51
C VAL A 195 -7.50 -13.40 13.13
N PHE A 196 -6.46 -13.32 12.30
CA PHE A 196 -6.54 -12.81 10.93
C PHE A 196 -6.01 -13.82 9.91
N HIS A 197 -6.65 -13.86 8.75
CA HIS A 197 -6.10 -14.51 7.55
C HIS A 197 -5.33 -13.54 6.66
N ASP A 198 -5.79 -12.30 6.59
CA ASP A 198 -5.17 -11.26 5.79
C ASP A 198 -4.10 -10.53 6.62
N ILE A 199 -2.84 -10.69 6.19
CA ILE A 199 -1.66 -10.08 6.82
C ILE A 199 -1.70 -8.56 6.71
N ASN A 200 -2.21 -8.00 5.61
CA ASN A 200 -2.30 -6.56 5.40
C ASN A 200 -3.34 -5.94 6.33
N LEU A 201 -4.51 -6.57 6.51
CA LEU A 201 -5.49 -6.11 7.51
C LEU A 201 -4.92 -6.16 8.92
N ALA A 202 -4.24 -7.26 9.29
CA ALA A 202 -3.61 -7.35 10.60
C ALA A 202 -2.54 -6.25 10.81
N SER A 203 -1.73 -5.98 9.79
CA SER A 203 -0.72 -4.91 9.80
C SER A 203 -1.32 -3.54 10.10
N LEU A 204 -2.44 -3.22 9.45
CA LEU A 204 -3.11 -1.93 9.55
C LEU A 204 -3.76 -1.70 10.92
N TYR A 205 -4.48 -2.70 11.43
CA TYR A 205 -5.38 -2.53 12.58
C TYR A 205 -4.80 -2.99 13.93
N CYS A 206 -3.72 -3.78 13.92
CA CYS A 206 -3.12 -4.28 15.15
C CYS A 206 -1.93 -3.41 15.61
N ASP A 207 -1.78 -3.31 16.92
CA ASP A 207 -0.61 -2.70 17.54
C ASP A 207 0.57 -3.66 17.47
N ARG A 208 0.32 -4.95 17.76
CA ARG A 208 1.29 -6.04 17.69
C ARG A 208 0.72 -7.25 16.97
N LEU A 209 1.61 -8.07 16.43
CA LEU A 209 1.28 -9.31 15.76
C LEU A 209 1.99 -10.48 16.43
N LEU A 210 1.29 -11.61 16.56
CA LEU A 210 1.81 -12.90 16.98
C LEU A 210 1.67 -13.87 15.80
N LEU A 211 2.79 -14.26 15.20
CA LEU A 211 2.82 -15.21 14.10
C LEU A 211 3.03 -16.63 14.64
N MET A 212 2.11 -17.54 14.31
CA MET A 212 2.13 -18.93 14.73
C MET A 212 2.54 -19.87 13.60
N GLU A 213 3.35 -20.87 13.93
CA GLU A 213 3.65 -22.02 13.06
C GLU A 213 3.60 -23.31 13.87
N LYS A 214 2.91 -24.35 13.37
CA LYS A 214 2.87 -25.70 13.96
C LYS A 214 2.61 -25.72 15.48
N GLY A 215 1.71 -24.85 15.96
CA GLY A 215 1.32 -24.79 17.36
C GLY A 215 2.20 -23.93 18.26
N GLN A 216 3.24 -23.29 17.73
CA GLN A 216 4.22 -22.49 18.49
C GLN A 216 4.25 -21.05 17.97
N VAL A 217 4.83 -20.14 18.77
CA VAL A 217 5.10 -18.76 18.34
C VAL A 217 6.36 -18.76 17.49
N ALA A 218 6.24 -18.34 16.23
CA ALA A 218 7.38 -18.10 15.35
C ALA A 218 8.01 -16.72 15.62
N THR A 219 7.16 -15.69 15.75
CA THR A 219 7.59 -14.35 16.15
C THR A 219 6.44 -13.56 16.76
N ILE A 220 6.75 -12.56 17.58
CA ILE A 220 5.77 -11.63 18.15
C ILE A 220 6.40 -10.24 18.29
N GLY A 221 5.71 -9.19 17.85
CA GLY A 221 6.26 -7.83 17.86
C GLY A 221 5.41 -6.84 17.09
N ASP A 222 6.01 -5.70 16.74
CA ASP A 222 5.37 -4.72 15.87
C ASP A 222 5.17 -5.30 14.47
N PRO A 223 4.17 -4.85 13.69
CA PRO A 223 3.94 -5.34 12.34
C PRO A 223 5.17 -5.35 11.43
N LYS A 224 6.02 -4.31 11.51
CA LYS A 224 7.27 -4.20 10.73
C LYS A 224 8.31 -5.27 11.06
N ASP A 225 8.32 -5.78 12.29
CA ASP A 225 9.29 -6.77 12.76
C ASP A 225 8.78 -8.19 12.47
N VAL A 226 7.45 -8.36 12.41
CA VAL A 226 6.80 -9.64 12.12
C VAL A 226 6.64 -9.89 10.61
N ILE A 227 6.25 -8.86 9.85
CA ILE A 227 5.96 -8.94 8.41
C ILE A 227 7.26 -8.65 7.63
N GLN A 228 8.22 -9.58 7.74
CA GLN A 228 9.45 -9.57 6.96
C GLN A 228 9.39 -10.66 5.89
N GLU A 229 9.96 -10.38 4.70
CA GLU A 229 9.93 -11.31 3.55
C GLU A 229 10.43 -12.72 3.92
N ALA A 230 11.55 -12.82 4.64
CA ALA A 230 12.11 -14.11 5.06
C ALA A 230 11.21 -14.86 6.07
N THR A 231 10.65 -14.15 7.04
CA THR A 231 9.79 -14.71 8.08
C THR A 231 8.48 -15.22 7.49
N ILE A 232 7.80 -14.37 6.72
CA ILE A 232 6.53 -14.72 6.05
C ILE A 232 6.77 -15.84 5.03
N GLY A 233 7.85 -15.74 4.24
CA GLY A 233 8.17 -16.75 3.24
C GLY A 233 8.43 -18.13 3.83
N THR A 234 9.08 -18.20 5.00
CA THR A 234 9.29 -19.46 5.72
C THR A 234 8.00 -20.01 6.32
N VAL A 235 7.25 -19.19 7.05
CA VAL A 235 6.07 -19.65 7.81
C VAL A 235 4.89 -20.01 6.90
N TYR A 236 4.69 -19.28 5.80
CA TYR A 236 3.61 -19.52 4.85
C TYR A 236 4.03 -20.33 3.62
N ASN A 237 5.32 -20.64 3.47
CA ASN A 237 5.88 -21.29 2.27
C ASN A 237 5.45 -20.57 0.98
N ALA A 238 5.65 -19.25 0.95
CA ALA A 238 5.17 -18.38 -0.14
C ALA A 238 6.24 -17.37 -0.54
N ARG A 239 6.32 -17.04 -1.84
CA ARG A 239 7.14 -15.91 -2.29
C ARG A 239 6.37 -14.62 -2.12
N VAL A 240 6.95 -13.68 -1.37
CA VAL A 240 6.31 -12.41 -1.05
C VAL A 240 7.29 -11.25 -1.22
N LYS A 241 6.75 -10.06 -1.45
CA LYS A 241 7.48 -8.80 -1.37
C LYS A 241 6.82 -7.91 -0.33
N THR A 242 7.64 -7.19 0.44
CA THR A 242 7.15 -6.18 1.38
C THR A 242 7.51 -4.79 0.89
N GLN A 243 6.58 -3.84 1.07
CA GLN A 243 6.76 -2.43 0.78
C GLN A 243 6.11 -1.58 1.88
N PRO A 244 6.51 -0.32 2.04
CA PRO A 244 5.79 0.62 2.89
C PRO A 244 4.34 0.78 2.41
N HIS A 245 3.39 0.87 3.33
CA HIS A 245 2.03 1.24 3.01
C HIS A 245 1.99 2.70 2.50
N PRO A 246 1.21 3.01 1.45
CA PRO A 246 1.24 4.33 0.80
C PRO A 246 0.83 5.49 1.71
N GLU A 247 -0.02 5.25 2.71
CA GLU A 247 -0.58 6.30 3.58
C GLU A 247 -0.14 6.19 5.05
N LEU A 248 0.40 5.05 5.48
CA LEU A 248 0.61 4.76 6.90
C LEU A 248 2.02 4.18 7.12
N PRO A 249 2.64 4.41 8.30
CA PRO A 249 3.94 3.83 8.64
C PRO A 249 3.80 2.35 9.04
N LYS A 250 3.21 1.54 8.16
CA LYS A 250 2.94 0.11 8.33
C LYS A 250 3.47 -0.65 7.11
N PRO A 251 3.93 -1.90 7.27
CA PRO A 251 4.30 -2.72 6.13
C PRO A 251 3.05 -3.18 5.38
N GLN A 252 3.17 -3.26 4.06
CA GLN A 252 2.24 -3.89 3.14
C GLN A 252 2.95 -5.03 2.43
N MET A 253 2.30 -6.19 2.34
CA MET A 253 2.81 -7.37 1.69
C MET A 253 2.03 -7.65 0.41
N THR A 254 2.75 -8.07 -0.64
CA THR A 254 2.19 -8.60 -1.87
C THR A 254 2.74 -10.00 -2.18
N LEU A 255 1.92 -10.84 -2.80
CA LEU A 255 2.30 -12.17 -3.26
C LEU A 255 3.06 -12.07 -4.58
N LEU A 256 4.11 -12.88 -4.73
CA LEU A 256 4.84 -13.03 -5.97
C LEU A 256 4.49 -14.39 -6.59
N PRO A 257 4.06 -14.47 -7.86
CA PRO A 257 3.78 -15.74 -8.51
C PRO A 257 5.06 -16.58 -8.66
N ASP A 258 4.94 -17.90 -8.49
CA ASP A 258 6.05 -18.84 -8.67
C ASP A 258 6.39 -19.04 -10.15
N THR A 259 5.37 -19.06 -11.01
CA THR A 259 5.54 -19.07 -12.46
C THR A 259 5.81 -17.66 -12.93
N MET A 260 7.08 -17.32 -13.12
CA MET A 260 7.43 -16.31 -14.12
C MET A 260 7.08 -16.96 -15.46
N GLU A 261 6.02 -16.51 -16.12
CA GLU A 261 5.82 -16.85 -17.54
C GLU A 261 7.16 -16.64 -18.24
N GLU A 262 7.60 -17.58 -19.07
CA GLU A 262 8.79 -17.41 -19.91
C GLU A 262 8.55 -16.20 -20.81
N ARG A 263 8.95 -15.01 -20.34
CA ARG A 263 8.84 -13.79 -21.11
C ARG A 263 9.84 -13.91 -22.24
N LYS A 264 9.34 -13.79 -23.47
CA LYS A 264 10.22 -13.76 -24.63
C LYS A 264 11.21 -12.61 -24.45
N PRO A 265 12.51 -12.83 -24.72
CA PRO A 265 13.50 -11.77 -24.67
C PRO A 265 12.99 -10.55 -25.44
N PHE A 266 12.88 -9.43 -24.74
CA PHE A 266 12.29 -8.22 -25.25
C PHE A 266 13.29 -7.08 -25.08
N THR A 267 13.68 -6.50 -26.21
CA THR A 267 14.56 -5.35 -26.27
C THR A 267 13.88 -4.23 -27.02
N VAL A 268 14.02 -3.02 -26.52
CA VAL A 268 13.56 -1.81 -27.21
C VAL A 268 14.70 -1.15 -27.97
N ASN A 269 14.36 -0.39 -29.01
CA ASN A 269 15.30 0.36 -29.83
C ASN A 269 14.61 1.61 -30.39
N LYS A 270 15.36 2.43 -31.17
CA LYS A 270 14.84 3.67 -31.78
C LYS A 270 13.60 3.51 -32.66
N GLN A 271 13.33 2.33 -33.22
CA GLN A 271 12.19 2.11 -34.13
C GLN A 271 10.83 2.18 -33.41
N HIS A 272 10.82 2.08 -32.09
CA HIS A 272 9.62 2.23 -31.26
C HIS A 272 9.19 3.70 -31.09
N PHE A 273 10.03 4.66 -31.49
CA PHE A 273 9.67 6.07 -31.51
C PHE A 273 8.91 6.44 -32.79
N ALA A 274 7.88 7.26 -32.63
CA ALA A 274 7.24 7.97 -33.74
C ALA A 274 7.12 9.45 -33.41
N ILE A 275 7.53 10.30 -34.35
CA ILE A 275 7.42 11.76 -34.26
C ILE A 275 6.35 12.21 -35.26
N SER A 276 5.31 12.87 -34.77
CA SER A 276 4.32 13.58 -35.57
C SER A 276 4.43 15.08 -35.33
N ALA A 277 3.63 15.89 -36.03
CA ALA A 277 3.57 17.33 -35.82
C ALA A 277 3.04 17.73 -34.41
N ASP A 278 2.28 16.84 -33.75
CA ASP A 278 1.58 17.14 -32.50
C ASP A 278 2.18 16.43 -31.27
N HIS A 279 2.86 15.30 -31.43
CA HIS A 279 3.53 14.62 -30.30
C HIS A 279 4.71 13.75 -30.74
N VAL A 280 5.59 13.46 -29.79
CA VAL A 280 6.50 12.32 -29.85
C VAL A 280 5.87 11.18 -29.06
N SER A 281 5.88 9.97 -29.62
CA SER A 281 5.43 8.77 -28.93
C SER A 281 6.50 7.70 -28.90
N PHE A 282 6.46 6.88 -27.86
CA PHE A 282 7.18 5.62 -27.77
C PHE A 282 6.18 4.53 -27.36
N LYS A 283 6.08 3.46 -28.15
CA LYS A 283 5.11 2.39 -27.94
C LYS A 283 5.79 1.03 -27.98
N VAL A 284 5.40 0.16 -27.06
CA VAL A 284 5.95 -1.20 -26.93
C VAL A 284 4.85 -2.22 -26.68
N GLU A 285 5.11 -3.48 -27.04
CA GLU A 285 4.17 -4.58 -26.82
C GLU A 285 4.11 -5.00 -25.35
N GLN A 286 5.28 -5.03 -24.69
CA GLN A 286 5.42 -5.39 -23.28
C GLN A 286 5.57 -4.12 -22.42
N PRO A 287 4.91 -4.05 -21.26
CA PRO A 287 4.97 -2.86 -20.42
C PRO A 287 6.37 -2.72 -19.80
N LEU A 288 6.88 -1.49 -19.75
CA LEU A 288 8.12 -1.15 -19.08
C LEU A 288 7.84 -0.70 -17.65
N LYS A 289 8.64 -1.18 -16.69
CA LYS A 289 8.64 -0.60 -15.34
C LYS A 289 9.23 0.80 -15.42
N THR A 290 8.51 1.79 -14.92
CA THR A 290 8.83 3.20 -15.13
C THR A 290 8.69 3.97 -13.83
N ILE A 291 9.59 4.93 -13.59
CA ILE A 291 9.38 6.05 -12.67
C ILE A 291 9.28 7.35 -13.47
N SER A 292 8.32 8.21 -13.15
CA SER A 292 8.04 9.41 -13.95
C SER A 292 7.57 10.59 -13.10
N SER A 293 7.95 11.82 -13.51
CA SER A 293 7.39 13.08 -13.00
C SER A 293 6.34 13.71 -13.94
N ALA A 294 5.78 12.92 -14.85
CA ALA A 294 4.85 13.36 -15.88
C ALA A 294 3.49 13.86 -15.35
N VAL A 295 2.71 14.51 -16.23
CA VAL A 295 1.34 14.98 -15.93
C VAL A 295 0.40 13.79 -15.73
N THR A 296 0.47 12.82 -16.65
CA THR A 296 -0.31 11.57 -16.59
C THR A 296 0.58 10.43 -16.12
N ASN A 297 0.10 9.69 -15.12
CA ASN A 297 0.82 8.60 -14.44
C ASN A 297 2.20 8.99 -13.88
N PRO A 298 2.29 9.98 -12.97
CA PRO A 298 3.49 10.19 -12.17
C PRO A 298 3.72 9.05 -11.17
N GLY A 299 4.94 8.97 -10.64
CA GLY A 299 5.35 7.92 -9.72
C GLY A 299 5.83 6.66 -10.45
N MET A 300 5.75 5.51 -9.78
CA MET A 300 6.20 4.22 -10.32
C MET A 300 5.03 3.41 -10.86
N GLY A 301 5.22 2.73 -11.99
CA GLY A 301 4.21 1.86 -12.59
C GLY A 301 4.73 1.07 -13.78
N TRP A 302 3.82 0.38 -14.46
CA TRP A 302 4.09 -0.42 -15.66
C TRP A 302 3.29 0.15 -16.83
N PHE A 303 3.97 0.57 -17.90
CA PHE A 303 3.34 1.28 -19.02
C PHE A 303 3.89 0.83 -20.37
N ARG A 304 3.01 0.78 -21.39
CA ARG A 304 3.37 0.45 -22.78
C ARG A 304 3.54 1.65 -23.69
N ALA A 305 2.94 2.78 -23.32
CA ALA A 305 2.95 3.98 -24.15
C ALA A 305 3.50 5.19 -23.40
N PHE A 306 4.23 6.02 -24.14
CA PHE A 306 4.79 7.26 -23.64
C PHE A 306 4.53 8.34 -24.68
N VAL A 307 4.02 9.48 -24.25
CA VAL A 307 3.61 10.57 -25.13
C VAL A 307 4.18 11.88 -24.61
N ASN A 308 4.87 12.62 -25.47
CA ASN A 308 5.29 13.99 -25.22
C ASN A 308 4.58 14.91 -26.23
N ARG A 309 3.51 15.56 -25.78
CA ARG A 309 2.64 16.39 -26.61
C ARG A 309 3.15 17.82 -26.72
N HIS A 310 3.08 18.41 -27.92
CA HIS A 310 3.27 19.84 -28.09
C HIS A 310 2.06 20.66 -27.59
N VAL A 311 2.34 21.74 -26.86
CA VAL A 311 1.37 22.77 -26.48
C VAL A 311 1.90 24.16 -26.86
N ASP A 312 0.99 25.08 -27.18
CA ASP A 312 1.36 26.45 -27.52
C ASP A 312 2.11 27.16 -26.38
N ALA A 313 2.96 28.14 -26.73
CA ALA A 313 3.72 28.91 -25.73
C ALA A 313 2.84 29.71 -24.75
N ASN A 314 1.61 30.03 -25.15
CA ASN A 314 0.60 30.71 -24.34
C ASN A 314 -0.40 29.72 -23.71
N TYR A 315 -0.07 28.43 -23.67
CA TYR A 315 -0.92 27.41 -23.07
C TYR A 315 -1.23 27.76 -21.62
N ASN A 316 -2.52 27.94 -21.34
CA ASN A 316 -3.06 28.20 -20.02
C ASN A 316 -4.30 27.33 -19.86
N CYS A 317 -4.28 26.43 -18.88
CA CYS A 317 -5.36 25.50 -18.60
C CYS A 317 -5.51 25.36 -17.09
N ASP A 318 -6.75 25.48 -16.61
CA ASP A 318 -7.07 25.35 -15.18
C ASP A 318 -6.88 23.91 -14.68
N ASP A 319 -7.13 22.90 -15.53
CA ASP A 319 -6.94 21.49 -15.23
C ASP A 319 -6.15 20.77 -16.34
N VAL A 320 -4.83 20.92 -16.28
CA VAL A 320 -3.87 20.30 -17.21
C VAL A 320 -3.99 18.77 -17.23
N LYS A 321 -4.38 18.14 -16.11
CA LYS A 321 -4.48 16.68 -16.02
C LYS A 321 -5.69 16.16 -16.79
N ALA A 322 -6.86 16.77 -16.60
CA ALA A 322 -8.07 16.40 -17.34
C ALA A 322 -7.90 16.64 -18.84
N GLU A 323 -7.26 17.75 -19.23
CA GLU A 323 -7.02 18.08 -20.64
C GLU A 323 -6.06 17.09 -21.32
N MET A 324 -4.96 16.72 -20.64
CA MET A 324 -4.06 15.67 -21.14
C MET A 324 -4.76 14.32 -21.29
N ALA A 325 -5.58 13.95 -20.31
CA ALA A 325 -6.31 12.70 -20.33
C ALA A 325 -7.25 12.64 -21.55
N GLN A 326 -8.01 13.70 -21.79
CA GLN A 326 -8.90 13.79 -22.96
C GLN A 326 -8.12 13.69 -24.29
N TYR A 327 -6.97 14.35 -24.40
CA TYR A 327 -6.12 14.28 -25.60
C TYR A 327 -5.64 12.86 -25.90
N LEU A 328 -5.21 12.13 -24.86
CA LEU A 328 -4.73 10.76 -24.96
C LEU A 328 -5.85 9.82 -25.42
N GLU A 329 -7.02 9.89 -24.79
CA GLU A 329 -8.17 9.04 -25.14
C GLU A 329 -8.65 9.26 -26.58
N GLN A 330 -8.72 10.51 -27.03
CA GLN A 330 -9.10 10.85 -28.42
C GLN A 330 -8.16 10.24 -29.47
N ARG A 331 -6.93 9.92 -29.09
CA ARG A 331 -5.90 9.32 -29.96
C ARG A 331 -5.73 7.81 -29.73
N GLY A 332 -6.65 7.20 -28.97
CA GLY A 332 -6.67 5.77 -28.72
C GLY A 332 -5.61 5.30 -27.72
N TYR A 333 -5.06 6.19 -26.89
CA TYR A 333 -4.20 5.81 -25.78
C TYR A 333 -5.04 5.45 -24.56
N HIS A 334 -4.70 4.34 -23.90
CA HIS A 334 -5.31 3.97 -22.62
C HIS A 334 -4.62 4.70 -21.47
N LEU A 335 -5.39 5.45 -20.68
CA LEU A 335 -4.86 6.25 -19.57
C LEU A 335 -4.11 5.43 -18.53
N THR A 336 -4.53 4.20 -18.27
CA THR A 336 -3.88 3.32 -17.28
C THR A 336 -2.55 2.73 -17.76
N ASP A 337 -2.23 2.85 -19.06
CA ASP A 337 -1.06 2.23 -19.70
C ASP A 337 -0.15 3.25 -20.41
N THR A 338 -0.39 4.55 -20.18
CA THR A 338 0.30 5.64 -20.89
C THR A 338 0.90 6.68 -19.95
N VAL A 339 2.19 6.99 -20.11
CA VAL A 339 2.82 8.14 -19.45
C VAL A 339 2.73 9.36 -20.36
N GLY A 340 2.16 10.46 -19.86
CA GLY A 340 1.85 11.65 -20.65
C GLY A 340 2.58 12.91 -20.17
N MET A 341 3.45 13.45 -21.02
CA MET A 341 4.16 14.72 -20.82
C MET A 341 3.71 15.77 -21.85
N MET A 342 3.98 17.04 -21.54
CA MET A 342 3.71 18.17 -22.42
C MET A 342 4.96 19.02 -22.61
N THR A 343 5.15 19.57 -23.80
CA THR A 343 6.28 20.43 -24.14
C THR A 343 5.84 21.65 -24.95
N ALA A 344 6.45 22.81 -24.68
CA ALA A 344 6.23 24.03 -25.48
C ALA A 344 7.10 24.06 -26.75
N VAL A 345 7.94 23.03 -26.93
CA VAL A 345 8.83 22.86 -28.08
C VAL A 345 8.09 22.10 -29.17
N THR A 346 8.30 22.48 -30.43
CA THR A 346 7.82 21.69 -31.57
C THR A 346 8.47 20.31 -31.57
N THR A 347 7.68 19.28 -31.82
CA THR A 347 8.09 17.87 -31.70
C THR A 347 9.18 17.45 -32.68
N GLU A 348 9.32 18.16 -33.80
CA GLU A 348 10.39 17.99 -34.78
C GLU A 348 11.79 18.29 -34.21
N HIS A 349 11.87 18.99 -33.07
CA HIS A 349 13.14 19.27 -32.37
C HIS A 349 13.40 18.30 -31.21
N ALA A 350 12.69 17.18 -31.17
CA ALA A 350 13.00 16.10 -30.25
C ALA A 350 14.28 15.37 -30.69
N GLU A 351 15.27 15.35 -29.82
CA GLU A 351 16.53 14.64 -30.05
C GLU A 351 16.44 13.24 -29.47
N ILE A 352 16.72 12.22 -30.29
CA ILE A 352 16.68 10.82 -29.89
C ILE A 352 18.06 10.18 -30.07
N GLY A 353 18.65 9.75 -28.97
CA GLY A 353 19.93 9.02 -28.89
C GLY A 353 19.73 7.55 -28.53
N GLU A 354 20.66 6.72 -28.97
CA GLU A 354 20.77 5.30 -28.60
C GLU A 354 22.23 5.05 -28.28
N TYR A 355 22.50 4.56 -27.08
CA TYR A 355 23.83 4.42 -26.54
C TYR A 355 24.03 2.98 -26.07
N GLU A 356 25.05 2.32 -26.60
CA GLU A 356 25.35 0.91 -26.35
C GLU A 356 26.41 0.78 -25.25
N GLY A 357 26.18 -0.15 -24.32
CA GLY A 357 27.13 -0.54 -23.29
C GLY A 357 27.18 -2.06 -23.12
N ASP A 358 28.05 -2.51 -22.23
CA ASP A 358 28.32 -3.94 -22.03
C ASP A 358 27.10 -4.75 -21.57
N PHE A 359 26.11 -4.10 -20.94
CA PHE A 359 24.89 -4.72 -20.41
C PHE A 359 23.68 -4.64 -21.35
N GLY A 360 23.77 -3.84 -22.42
CA GLY A 360 22.64 -3.50 -23.28
C GLY A 360 22.62 -2.03 -23.71
N THR A 361 21.49 -1.59 -24.26
CA THR A 361 21.34 -0.23 -24.80
C THR A 361 20.47 0.67 -23.92
N VAL A 362 20.79 1.97 -23.95
CA VAL A 362 20.01 3.04 -23.32
C VAL A 362 19.53 3.99 -24.42
N LEU A 363 18.22 4.17 -24.53
CA LEU A 363 17.58 5.13 -25.43
C LEU A 363 17.28 6.40 -24.66
N ILE A 364 17.52 7.55 -25.29
CA ILE A 364 17.32 8.85 -24.66
C ILE A 364 16.57 9.76 -25.61
N MET A 365 15.47 10.35 -25.15
CA MET A 365 14.74 11.38 -25.89
C MET A 365 14.73 12.68 -25.08
N VAL A 366 15.08 13.80 -25.70
CA VAL A 366 15.02 15.12 -25.08
C VAL A 366 14.27 16.10 -25.97
N THR A 367 13.35 16.86 -25.37
CA THR A 367 12.86 18.14 -25.95
C THR A 367 13.24 19.25 -24.99
N ALA A 368 13.87 20.33 -25.48
CA ALA A 368 14.41 21.37 -24.61
C ALA A 368 13.98 22.78 -25.04
N GLY A 369 13.12 23.41 -24.24
CA GLY A 369 12.70 24.80 -24.42
C GLY A 369 13.32 25.69 -23.35
N VAL A 370 14.37 26.43 -23.70
CA VAL A 370 15.17 27.22 -22.73
C VAL A 370 14.73 28.68 -22.58
N GLY A 371 13.61 29.08 -23.19
CA GLY A 371 13.10 30.47 -23.11
C GLY A 371 12.67 30.93 -21.72
N ASN A 372 12.23 29.99 -20.88
CA ASN A 372 11.89 30.22 -19.49
C ASN A 372 12.79 29.37 -18.58
N ALA A 373 14.10 29.41 -18.82
CA ALA A 373 15.07 28.74 -17.97
C ALA A 373 15.06 29.34 -16.55
N VAL A 374 15.35 28.51 -15.56
CA VAL A 374 15.22 28.86 -14.13
C VAL A 374 16.48 28.46 -13.38
N ASP A 375 17.00 29.40 -12.60
CA ASP A 375 17.89 29.10 -11.48
C ASP A 375 17.03 28.66 -10.29
N VAL A 376 17.07 27.36 -9.99
CA VAL A 376 16.23 26.78 -8.93
C VAL A 376 16.53 27.38 -7.55
N SER A 377 17.75 27.89 -7.33
CA SER A 377 18.14 28.50 -6.04
C SER A 377 17.50 29.88 -5.81
N GLN A 378 16.98 30.51 -6.86
CA GLN A 378 16.32 31.83 -6.80
C GLN A 378 14.86 31.79 -7.27
N ALA A 379 14.26 30.60 -7.40
CA ALA A 379 12.91 30.44 -7.93
C ALA A 379 11.79 31.01 -7.02
N VAL A 380 12.07 31.30 -5.74
CA VAL A 380 11.09 31.78 -4.75
C VAL A 380 10.36 33.06 -5.21
N THR A 381 11.02 33.90 -6.00
CA THR A 381 10.46 35.17 -6.48
C THR A 381 9.75 35.06 -7.83
N ARG A 382 9.56 33.85 -8.38
CA ARG A 382 8.98 33.65 -9.72
C ARG A 382 7.48 33.38 -9.68
N GLU A 383 6.79 33.93 -10.68
CA GLU A 383 5.47 33.44 -11.09
C GLU A 383 5.62 32.16 -11.92
N GLN A 384 4.66 31.25 -11.78
CA GLN A 384 4.64 30.01 -12.55
C GLN A 384 4.38 30.31 -14.04
N ARG A 385 5.35 30.01 -14.90
CA ARG A 385 5.25 30.10 -16.36
C ARG A 385 5.75 28.82 -17.00
N VAL A 386 5.08 28.35 -18.05
CA VAL A 386 5.46 27.11 -18.73
C VAL A 386 6.85 27.25 -19.37
N GLY A 387 7.73 26.35 -19.00
CA GLY A 387 9.04 26.12 -19.59
C GLY A 387 9.36 24.65 -19.37
N THR A 388 9.80 23.94 -20.41
CA THR A 388 9.91 22.49 -20.33
C THR A 388 11.19 21.98 -20.98
N ILE A 389 11.96 21.22 -20.20
CA ILE A 389 12.89 20.23 -20.72
C ILE A 389 12.35 18.86 -20.32
N ASN A 390 11.87 18.12 -21.30
CA ASN A 390 11.37 16.76 -21.08
C ASN A 390 12.44 15.77 -21.50
N THR A 391 12.76 14.83 -20.62
CA THR A 391 13.81 13.83 -20.84
C THR A 391 13.26 12.44 -20.55
N TRP A 392 13.40 11.53 -21.52
CA TRP A 392 13.11 10.11 -21.34
C TRP A 392 14.41 9.33 -21.39
N VAL A 393 14.59 8.43 -20.43
CA VAL A 393 15.68 7.45 -20.43
C VAL A 393 15.04 6.07 -20.39
N ILE A 394 15.29 5.26 -21.42
CA ILE A 394 14.69 3.93 -21.54
C ILE A 394 15.83 2.91 -21.62
N VAL A 395 15.83 1.95 -20.70
CA VAL A 395 16.94 1.02 -20.47
C VAL A 395 16.52 -0.41 -20.83
N ASN A 396 17.31 -1.06 -21.68
CA ASN A 396 17.24 -2.51 -21.83
C ASN A 396 18.01 -3.16 -20.68
N GLY A 397 17.30 -3.58 -19.63
CA GLY A 397 17.90 -4.15 -18.44
C GLY A 397 16.91 -4.33 -17.29
N HIS A 398 17.36 -5.02 -16.23
CA HIS A 398 16.59 -5.20 -15.01
C HIS A 398 17.09 -4.26 -13.89
N LEU A 399 16.24 -3.31 -13.50
CA LEU A 399 16.56 -2.28 -12.51
C LEU A 399 15.75 -2.47 -11.21
N PRO A 400 16.39 -2.53 -10.03
CA PRO A 400 15.71 -2.34 -8.76
C PRO A 400 15.32 -0.87 -8.55
N ASP A 401 14.46 -0.61 -7.56
CA ASP A 401 13.95 0.74 -7.28
C ASP A 401 15.07 1.75 -6.96
N GLU A 402 16.14 1.28 -6.29
CA GLU A 402 17.33 2.10 -6.04
C GLU A 402 17.98 2.59 -7.34
N ALA A 403 18.13 1.72 -8.34
CA ALA A 403 18.72 2.09 -9.62
C ALA A 403 17.84 3.09 -10.38
N PHE A 404 16.51 2.96 -10.31
CA PHE A 404 15.60 3.96 -10.89
C PHE A 404 15.80 5.35 -10.27
N ILE A 405 15.92 5.43 -8.95
CA ILE A 405 16.12 6.71 -8.25
C ILE A 405 17.49 7.30 -8.61
N GLN A 406 18.56 6.50 -8.58
CA GLN A 406 19.89 6.95 -8.96
C GLN A 406 19.95 7.41 -10.42
N ALA A 407 19.24 6.72 -11.33
CA ALA A 407 19.16 7.10 -12.73
C ALA A 407 18.52 8.48 -12.91
N MET A 408 17.47 8.81 -12.15
CA MET A 408 16.86 10.14 -12.19
C MET A 408 17.83 11.24 -11.73
N ILE A 409 18.63 10.96 -10.69
CA ILE A 409 19.64 11.89 -10.17
C ILE A 409 20.70 12.13 -11.24
N THR A 410 21.29 11.06 -11.77
CA THR A 410 22.32 11.11 -12.83
C THR A 410 21.82 11.86 -14.07
N ALA A 411 20.59 11.59 -14.51
CA ALA A 411 19.99 12.29 -15.65
C ALA A 411 19.78 13.79 -15.37
N THR A 412 19.35 14.14 -14.16
CA THR A 412 19.17 15.55 -13.76
C THR A 412 20.50 16.30 -13.72
N GLU A 413 21.54 15.70 -13.13
CA GLU A 413 22.90 16.27 -13.09
C GLU A 413 23.46 16.49 -14.50
N ALA A 414 23.29 15.50 -15.38
CA ALA A 414 23.74 15.58 -16.78
C ALA A 414 23.02 16.68 -17.56
N LYS A 415 21.69 16.78 -17.41
CA LYS A 415 20.89 17.88 -17.97
C LYS A 415 21.40 19.23 -17.47
N THR A 416 21.55 19.42 -16.16
CA THR A 416 22.05 20.67 -15.58
C THR A 416 23.45 21.02 -16.12
N LYS A 417 24.34 20.02 -16.27
CA LYS A 417 25.65 20.23 -16.88
C LYS A 417 25.54 20.69 -18.34
N ALA A 418 24.58 20.15 -19.12
CA ALA A 418 24.34 20.59 -20.49
C ALA A 418 23.86 22.05 -20.56
N LEU A 419 22.94 22.47 -19.69
CA LEU A 419 22.51 23.87 -19.60
C LEU A 419 23.69 24.80 -19.29
N HIS A 420 24.55 24.40 -18.36
CA HIS A 420 25.75 25.16 -18.02
C HIS A 420 26.71 25.26 -19.22
N THR A 421 26.98 24.15 -19.93
CA THR A 421 27.84 24.18 -21.13
C THR A 421 27.29 25.12 -22.20
N GLU A 422 25.97 25.13 -22.39
CA GLU A 422 25.28 26.01 -23.36
C GLU A 422 25.07 27.44 -22.86
N ASN A 423 25.66 27.79 -21.71
CA ASN A 423 25.56 29.08 -21.03
C ASN A 423 24.11 29.56 -20.86
N ILE A 424 23.19 28.65 -20.58
CA ILE A 424 21.78 28.98 -20.37
C ILE A 424 21.66 29.73 -19.05
N LYS A 425 21.08 30.93 -19.14
CA LYS A 425 20.84 31.81 -18.00
C LYS A 425 19.36 31.91 -17.72
N ASP A 426 19.06 32.11 -16.45
CA ASP A 426 17.75 32.55 -16.04
C ASP A 426 17.52 33.99 -16.56
N PRO A 427 16.47 34.24 -17.37
CA PRO A 427 16.23 35.56 -17.97
C PRO A 427 15.85 36.64 -16.95
N LEU A 428 15.42 36.28 -15.74
CA LEU A 428 15.02 37.24 -14.70
C LEU A 428 16.22 37.67 -13.85
N THR A 429 17.02 36.71 -13.40
CA THR A 429 18.13 36.95 -12.47
C THR A 429 19.48 37.12 -13.16
N GLY A 430 19.61 36.64 -14.41
CA GLY A 430 20.86 36.61 -15.16
C GLY A 430 21.87 35.57 -14.65
N THR A 431 21.49 34.74 -13.67
CA THR A 431 22.31 33.66 -13.11
C THR A 431 22.22 32.40 -13.97
N ILE A 432 23.07 31.41 -13.69
CA ILE A 432 23.10 30.15 -14.43
C ILE A 432 21.82 29.35 -14.12
N ALA A 433 21.11 28.93 -15.17
CA ALA A 433 19.93 28.10 -15.01
C ALA A 433 20.30 26.63 -14.76
N THR A 434 19.48 25.95 -13.95
CA THR A 434 19.65 24.52 -13.65
C THR A 434 18.55 23.64 -14.27
N GLY A 435 17.48 24.27 -14.76
CA GLY A 435 16.37 23.63 -15.45
C GLY A 435 15.39 24.66 -15.99
N THR A 436 14.12 24.27 -16.08
CA THR A 436 13.00 25.18 -16.41
C THR A 436 11.87 25.00 -15.40
N SER A 437 10.82 25.83 -15.47
CA SER A 437 9.74 25.84 -14.49
C SER A 437 8.96 24.53 -14.35
N THR A 438 8.91 23.71 -15.40
CA THR A 438 8.06 22.51 -15.48
C THR A 438 8.78 21.34 -16.15
N ASP A 439 10.08 21.15 -15.86
CA ASP A 439 10.85 20.01 -16.35
C ASP A 439 10.17 18.67 -15.99
N SER A 440 10.18 17.74 -16.93
CA SER A 440 9.66 16.38 -16.71
C SER A 440 10.72 15.33 -17.08
N LEU A 441 10.87 14.32 -16.23
CA LEU A 441 11.83 13.24 -16.43
C LEU A 441 11.13 11.90 -16.22
N LEU A 442 11.47 10.91 -17.05
CA LEU A 442 11.14 9.51 -16.79
C LEU A 442 12.34 8.60 -17.02
N ILE A 443 12.38 7.53 -16.22
CA ILE A 443 13.27 6.38 -16.43
C ILE A 443 12.37 5.16 -16.59
N ALA A 444 12.49 4.45 -17.71
CA ALA A 444 11.78 3.21 -17.98
C ALA A 444 12.77 2.07 -18.22
N ALA A 445 12.42 0.84 -17.84
CA ALA A 445 13.24 -0.33 -18.07
C ALA A 445 12.40 -1.54 -18.49
N THR A 446 12.97 -2.39 -19.35
CA THR A 446 12.33 -3.64 -19.81
C THR A 446 12.11 -4.64 -18.67
N GLN A 447 12.89 -4.56 -17.59
CA GLN A 447 12.91 -5.55 -16.51
C GLN A 447 13.30 -6.95 -16.99
N GLU A 448 14.06 -7.00 -18.08
CA GLU A 448 14.61 -8.20 -18.72
C GLU A 448 16.12 -8.01 -18.93
N GLY A 449 16.88 -9.10 -19.01
CA GLY A 449 18.33 -9.05 -19.27
C GLY A 449 19.17 -8.87 -18.00
N GLU A 450 20.29 -8.17 -18.12
CA GLU A 450 21.25 -8.03 -17.01
C GLU A 450 20.66 -7.24 -15.83
N HIS A 451 20.91 -7.74 -14.61
CA HIS A 451 20.51 -7.07 -13.38
C HIS A 451 21.50 -5.94 -13.06
N LEU A 452 21.02 -4.69 -13.14
CA LEU A 452 21.81 -3.48 -12.93
C LEU A 452 21.46 -2.88 -11.56
N PRO A 453 22.22 -3.21 -10.50
CA PRO A 453 21.84 -2.83 -9.13
C PRO A 453 21.90 -1.32 -8.89
N TYR A 454 22.71 -0.59 -9.67
CA TYR A 454 23.02 0.82 -9.42
C TYR A 454 23.11 1.61 -10.73
N ALA A 455 22.68 2.87 -10.69
CA ALA A 455 22.71 3.81 -11.82
C ALA A 455 23.38 5.16 -11.47
N GLY A 456 24.15 5.21 -10.38
CA GLY A 456 24.93 6.39 -10.01
C GLY A 456 25.99 6.74 -11.07
N PRO A 457 26.53 7.97 -11.08
CA PRO A 457 27.23 8.54 -12.24
C PRO A 457 28.43 7.75 -12.79
N ILE A 458 29.10 6.93 -11.96
CA ILE A 458 30.26 6.14 -12.36
C ILE A 458 29.95 4.66 -12.63
N THR A 459 28.72 4.22 -12.39
CA THR A 459 28.30 2.85 -12.70
C THR A 459 28.19 2.68 -14.23
N PRO A 460 28.23 1.43 -14.76
CA PRO A 460 28.08 1.22 -16.20
C PRO A 460 26.82 1.92 -16.75
N LEU A 461 25.67 1.70 -16.11
CA LEU A 461 24.41 2.34 -16.49
C LEU A 461 24.46 3.86 -16.32
N GLY A 462 24.95 4.36 -15.19
CA GLY A 462 25.01 5.81 -14.94
C GLY A 462 25.92 6.56 -15.91
N LYS A 463 27.03 5.96 -16.37
CA LYS A 463 27.90 6.55 -17.40
C LYS A 463 27.15 6.78 -18.72
N LEU A 464 26.38 5.79 -19.17
CA LEU A 464 25.58 5.87 -20.40
C LEU A 464 24.46 6.90 -20.28
N ILE A 465 23.72 6.89 -19.15
CA ILE A 465 22.68 7.88 -18.86
C ILE A 465 23.29 9.27 -18.83
N GLY A 466 24.37 9.47 -18.07
CA GLY A 466 25.01 10.77 -17.89
C GLY A 466 25.54 11.33 -19.21
N HIS A 467 26.29 10.53 -19.97
CA HIS A 467 26.80 10.93 -21.28
C HIS A 467 25.66 11.23 -22.26
N GLY A 468 24.68 10.32 -22.37
CA GLY A 468 23.67 10.43 -23.39
C GLY A 468 22.60 11.49 -23.11
N VAL A 469 22.24 11.73 -21.84
CA VAL A 469 21.34 12.83 -21.46
C VAL A 469 22.04 14.16 -21.72
N TYR A 470 23.33 14.27 -21.34
CA TYR A 470 24.12 15.45 -21.64
C TYR A 470 24.13 15.75 -23.15
N ASP A 471 24.54 14.78 -23.98
CA ASP A 471 24.65 14.95 -25.42
C ASP A 471 23.31 15.29 -26.10
N CYS A 472 22.24 14.54 -25.80
CA CYS A 472 20.91 14.83 -26.35
C CYS A 472 20.38 16.21 -25.91
N THR A 473 20.67 16.62 -24.67
CA THR A 473 20.23 17.93 -24.16
C THR A 473 20.95 19.07 -24.87
N ILE A 474 22.27 18.96 -25.08
CA ILE A 474 23.05 19.93 -25.86
C ILE A 474 22.45 20.09 -27.26
N ARG A 475 22.24 18.97 -27.98
CA ARG A 475 21.68 18.97 -29.33
C ARG A 475 20.28 19.60 -29.36
N ALA A 476 19.42 19.27 -28.39
CA ALA A 476 18.06 19.81 -28.31
C ALA A 476 18.06 21.32 -28.05
N ILE A 477 18.94 21.81 -27.17
CA ILE A 477 19.11 23.24 -26.91
C ILE A 477 19.61 23.97 -28.17
N GLN A 478 20.60 23.41 -28.87
CA GLN A 478 21.14 24.00 -30.10
C GLN A 478 20.08 24.05 -31.21
N ALA A 479 19.30 22.99 -31.38
CA ALA A 479 18.17 22.96 -32.30
C ALA A 479 17.13 24.05 -31.97
N TYR A 480 16.79 24.19 -30.69
CA TYR A 480 15.88 25.24 -30.21
C TYR A 480 16.42 26.66 -30.47
N LYS A 481 17.69 26.93 -30.12
CA LYS A 481 18.36 28.22 -30.39
C LYS A 481 18.31 28.56 -31.88
N LYS A 482 18.64 27.59 -32.75
CA LYS A 482 18.58 27.75 -34.20
C LYS A 482 17.17 28.06 -34.70
N ALA A 483 16.16 27.34 -34.22
CA ALA A 483 14.75 27.56 -34.59
C ALA A 483 14.24 28.95 -34.16
N LYS A 484 14.76 29.48 -33.03
CA LYS A 484 14.44 30.83 -32.55
C LYS A 484 15.32 31.94 -33.14
N GLY A 485 16.31 31.60 -33.98
CA GLY A 485 17.26 32.56 -34.54
C GLY A 485 18.21 33.16 -33.50
N TRP A 486 18.42 32.49 -32.38
CA TRP A 486 19.38 32.92 -31.36
C TRP A 486 20.79 32.54 -31.84
N THR A 487 21.62 33.53 -32.15
CA THR A 487 23.03 33.29 -32.52
C THR A 487 23.78 32.62 -31.37
N SER A 488 24.58 31.61 -31.72
CA SER A 488 25.40 30.78 -30.82
C SER A 488 26.30 31.57 -29.89
#